data_AF-A0EHE5-F1
#
_entry.id   AF-A0EHE5-F1
#
_cell.length_a   1.000
_cell.length_b   1.000
_cell.length_c   1.000
_cell.angle_alpha   90.00
_cell.angle_beta   90.00
_cell.angle_gamma   90.00
#
_symmetry.space_group_name_H-M   'P 1'
#
loop_
_entity.id
_entity.type
_entity.pdbx_description
1 polymer ?
#
loop_
_entity_poly.entity_id
_entity_poly.type
_entity_poly.pdbx_seq_one_letter_code
_entity_poly.pdbx_strand_id
1 'polypeptide(L)'
;MDNEKVTLYEIEINDGDKVWRIEKRFNQFKQLNQRLSEYFGNTIPLLPKQTYTTFIVKKTEQEIIERKKGLEEYLKQIIQNEQILNSILFKEFIQSPSFNTSKLQLDSVRTFDLGLRDFYFYEDAIFVLLCEMNPLNRATTNFHNMKFPWQEDIDISNLKPLGYLDCLIGPQMIWRKKYNSQPICMSVIKDNILVGLDNGIINHLQFKSKKHLLESQDYQQHTARIMGLHIYGENIYSVSKDQRYRVMNIKKGETYIDLYHKHELTCLKFDESRDYAFIGDRGGIIYAYHQATLKISLDTNLQFIRDLIIQKSHDTIIAIGFQTGQAIILNIFNKEVQMQEAIQFKNKIKSRCIAWSLLRGEAYIGNQEGFVTVWDIQKKIPIYEIQLHNGPITKIYWNDEEEMLYTASKDKTLKVVTITFFNKNKRDSQIYQNGQSGILQNFNL
;
A
#
# COMPACT_ATOMS: atom_id res chain seq x y z
N MET A 1 -25.72 -1.09 40.09
CA MET A 1 -24.77 -1.11 38.95
C MET A 1 -23.70 -0.11 39.29
N ASP A 2 -22.62 -0.59 39.91
CA ASP A 2 -21.53 0.27 40.37
C ASP A 2 -20.84 0.91 39.17
N ASN A 3 -20.77 2.24 39.17
CA ASN A 3 -19.92 3.01 38.27
C ASN A 3 -18.48 2.55 38.46
N GLU A 4 -17.95 1.77 37.52
CA GLU A 4 -16.52 1.43 37.46
C GLU A 4 -15.71 2.75 37.51
N LYS A 5 -15.02 2.99 38.63
CA LYS A 5 -14.09 4.12 38.75
C LYS A 5 -12.89 3.87 37.84
N VAL A 6 -12.94 4.42 36.63
CA VAL A 6 -11.83 4.42 35.69
C VAL A 6 -10.74 5.38 36.20
N THR A 7 -9.50 4.90 36.34
CA THR A 7 -8.35 5.76 36.66
C THR A 7 -7.92 6.54 35.41
N LEU A 8 -7.98 7.87 35.50
CA LEU A 8 -7.48 8.80 34.48
C LEU A 8 -6.15 9.41 34.95
N TYR A 9 -5.22 9.56 34.02
CA TYR A 9 -3.93 10.21 34.20
C TYR A 9 -3.98 11.56 33.49
N GLU A 10 -3.88 12.64 34.25
CA GLU A 10 -3.76 13.99 33.72
C GLU A 10 -2.31 14.23 33.25
N ILE A 11 -2.17 14.76 32.04
CA ILE A 11 -0.90 15.06 31.39
C ILE A 11 -0.96 16.51 30.96
N GLU A 12 -0.03 17.33 31.45
CA GLU A 12 0.20 18.69 30.97
C GLU A 12 1.27 18.66 29.88
N ILE A 13 0.99 19.28 28.74
CA ILE A 13 1.91 19.37 27.61
C ILE A 13 2.19 20.84 27.31
N ASN A 14 3.46 21.15 27.06
CA ASN A 14 3.94 22.48 26.70
C ASN A 14 4.77 22.41 25.41
N ASP A 15 4.24 22.79 24.26
CA ASP A 15 4.99 22.73 22.98
C ASP A 15 5.88 23.95 22.72
N GLY A 16 6.09 24.80 23.74
CA GLY A 16 6.83 26.06 23.64
C GLY A 16 5.92 27.26 23.33
N ASP A 17 4.87 27.06 22.52
CA ASP A 17 3.91 28.09 22.14
C ASP A 17 2.61 28.01 22.95
N LYS A 18 2.19 26.78 23.30
CA LYS A 18 0.91 26.51 23.98
C LYS A 18 1.09 25.49 25.10
N VAL A 19 0.32 25.69 26.15
CA VAL A 19 0.15 24.73 27.23
C VAL A 19 -1.29 24.21 27.22
N TRP A 20 -1.45 22.89 27.27
CA TRP A 20 -2.77 22.27 27.39
C TRP A 20 -2.70 21.00 28.22
N ARG A 21 -3.86 20.56 28.71
CA ARG A 21 -3.98 19.35 29.54
C ARG A 21 -4.89 18.33 28.86
N ILE A 22 -4.51 17.07 29.01
CA ILE A 22 -5.31 15.95 28.53
C ILE A 22 -5.42 14.90 29.62
N GLU A 23 -6.49 14.11 29.55
CA GLU A 23 -6.69 12.96 30.41
C GLU A 23 -6.62 11.68 29.58
N LYS A 24 -5.85 10.70 30.07
CA LYS A 24 -5.72 9.39 29.42
C LYS A 24 -5.90 8.26 30.40
N ARG A 25 -6.54 7.17 29.97
CA ARG A 25 -6.55 5.88 30.69
C ARG A 25 -5.30 5.08 30.32
N PHE A 26 -4.86 4.19 31.21
CA PHE A 26 -3.71 3.30 30.97
C PHE A 26 -3.80 2.53 29.63
N ASN A 27 -5.01 2.07 29.26
CA ASN A 27 -5.20 1.35 28.00
C ASN A 27 -4.89 2.20 26.76
N GLN A 28 -5.02 3.54 26.82
CA GLN A 28 -4.63 4.43 25.72
C GLN A 28 -3.10 4.53 25.59
N PHE A 29 -2.36 4.49 26.69
CA PHE A 29 -0.89 4.37 26.63
C PHE A 29 -0.47 3.02 26.05
N LYS A 30 -1.15 1.94 26.42
CA LYS A 30 -0.91 0.60 25.84
C LYS A 30 -1.17 0.60 24.33
N GLN A 31 -2.26 1.23 23.88
CA GLN A 31 -2.57 1.40 22.46
C GLN A 31 -1.52 2.25 21.73
N LEU A 32 -1.10 3.39 22.31
CA LEU A 32 -0.02 4.20 21.76
C LEU A 32 1.27 3.37 21.63
N ASN A 33 1.69 2.71 22.70
CA ASN A 33 2.91 1.93 22.72
C ASN A 33 2.90 0.80 21.68
N GLN A 34 1.77 0.11 21.53
CA GLN A 34 1.59 -0.89 20.50
C GLN A 34 1.71 -0.28 19.10
N ARG A 35 0.99 0.81 18.80
CA ARG A 35 1.08 1.49 17.49
C ARG A 35 2.49 1.99 17.21
N LEU A 36 3.17 2.61 18.17
CA LEU A 36 4.56 3.07 18.01
C LEU A 36 5.52 1.91 17.74
N SER A 37 5.35 0.76 18.40
CA SER A 37 6.20 -0.43 18.22
C SER A 37 6.14 -1.00 16.80
N GLU A 38 5.01 -0.82 16.11
CA GLU A 38 4.84 -1.26 14.72
C GLU A 38 5.81 -0.51 13.79
N TYR A 39 5.99 0.80 13.99
CA TYR A 39 6.83 1.65 13.13
C TYR A 39 8.27 1.80 13.65
N PHE A 40 8.45 1.94 14.96
CA PHE A 40 9.75 2.28 15.56
C PHE A 40 10.47 1.07 16.20
N GLY A 41 9.80 -0.08 16.31
CA GLY A 41 10.40 -1.32 16.81
C GLY A 41 10.99 -1.18 18.22
N ASN A 42 12.22 -1.65 18.43
CA ASN A 42 12.90 -1.69 19.73
C ASN A 42 13.42 -0.32 20.20
N THR A 43 13.24 0.75 19.41
CA THR A 43 13.68 2.10 19.79
C THR A 43 12.70 2.80 20.74
N ILE A 44 11.53 2.19 21.00
CA ILE A 44 10.56 2.71 21.95
C ILE A 44 10.91 2.31 23.38
N PRO A 45 10.65 3.18 24.37
CA PRO A 45 10.86 2.87 25.78
C PRO A 45 9.85 1.81 26.28
N LEU A 46 10.22 1.11 27.35
CA LEU A 46 9.38 0.10 27.96
C LEU A 46 8.19 0.74 28.68
N LEU A 47 6.97 0.33 28.31
CA LEU A 47 5.76 0.74 29.02
C LEU A 47 5.74 0.07 30.42
N PRO A 48 5.42 0.81 31.50
CA PRO A 48 5.29 0.23 32.83
C PRO A 48 4.25 -0.90 32.85
N LYS A 49 4.57 -1.99 33.55
CA LYS A 49 3.74 -3.20 33.59
C LYS A 49 2.36 -2.93 34.21
N GLN A 50 1.34 -3.58 33.66
CA GLN A 50 0.05 -3.69 34.32
C GLN A 50 0.21 -4.71 35.44
N THR A 51 0.31 -4.26 36.69
CA THR A 51 0.22 -5.15 37.85
C THR A 51 -1.14 -5.85 37.80
N TYR A 52 -1.13 -7.19 37.71
CA TYR A 52 -2.34 -8.01 37.66
C TYR A 52 -2.99 -8.04 39.04
N THR A 53 -3.76 -7.02 39.38
CA THR A 53 -4.80 -7.18 40.39
C THR A 53 -5.99 -7.81 39.69
N THR A 54 -6.43 -8.97 40.17
CA THR A 54 -7.67 -9.61 39.76
C THR A 54 -8.81 -8.58 39.76
N PHE A 55 -9.80 -8.74 38.87
CA PHE A 55 -10.99 -7.86 38.74
C PHE A 55 -11.75 -7.56 40.05
N ILE A 56 -11.38 -8.24 41.14
CA ILE A 56 -12.00 -8.23 42.46
C ILE A 56 -11.29 -7.25 43.43
N VAL A 57 -10.01 -6.89 43.21
CA VAL A 57 -9.23 -6.06 44.14
C VAL A 57 -8.98 -4.67 43.58
N LYS A 58 -9.52 -3.67 44.28
CA LYS A 58 -9.29 -2.25 44.02
C LYS A 58 -7.79 -1.95 44.18
N LYS A 59 -7.18 -1.31 43.17
CA LYS A 59 -5.76 -0.92 43.19
C LYS A 59 -5.46 -0.05 44.41
N THR A 60 -4.31 -0.28 45.03
CA THR A 60 -3.87 0.56 46.15
C THR A 60 -3.45 1.94 45.66
N GLU A 61 -3.55 2.96 46.52
CA GLU A 61 -3.09 4.32 46.15
C GLU A 61 -1.60 4.34 45.78
N GLN A 62 -0.77 3.52 46.46
CA GLN A 62 0.64 3.35 46.14
C GLN A 62 0.87 2.80 44.73
N GLU A 63 0.14 1.76 44.31
CA GLU A 63 0.24 1.21 42.94
C GLU A 63 -0.17 2.22 41.87
N ILE A 64 -1.09 3.14 42.18
CA ILE A 64 -1.51 4.21 41.27
C ILE A 64 -0.39 5.25 41.15
N ILE A 65 0.25 5.63 42.26
CA ILE A 65 1.39 6.57 42.30
C ILE A 65 2.59 6.01 41.55
N GLU A 66 2.97 4.75 41.81
CA GLU A 66 4.08 4.08 41.10
C GLU A 66 3.81 4.01 39.60
N ARG A 67 2.58 3.66 39.20
CA ARG A 67 2.21 3.63 37.78
C ARG A 67 2.25 5.01 37.16
N LYS A 68 1.80 6.05 37.87
CA LYS A 68 1.91 7.44 37.40
C LYS A 68 3.37 7.81 37.13
N LYS A 69 4.27 7.53 38.08
CA LYS A 69 5.71 7.77 37.92
C LYS A 69 6.30 7.02 36.73
N GLY A 70 5.94 5.75 36.56
CA GLY A 70 6.41 4.96 35.40
C GLY A 70 5.88 5.47 34.06
N LEU A 71 4.63 5.97 34.00
CA LEU A 71 4.07 6.56 32.78
C LEU A 71 4.73 7.91 32.44
N GLU A 72 5.08 8.69 33.46
CA GLU A 72 5.82 9.95 33.29
C GLU A 72 7.22 9.68 32.73
N GLU A 73 7.94 8.71 33.29
CA GLU A 73 9.26 8.31 32.79
C GLU A 73 9.19 7.77 31.36
N TYR A 74 8.16 6.97 31.06
CA TYR A 74 7.87 6.51 29.69
C TYR A 74 7.71 7.69 28.72
N LEU A 75 6.87 8.68 29.05
CA LEU A 75 6.67 9.86 28.19
C LEU A 75 7.96 10.69 28.04
N LYS A 76 8.74 10.86 29.11
CA LYS A 76 10.04 11.56 29.07
C LYS A 76 11.04 10.90 28.12
N GLN A 77 11.05 9.57 28.07
CA GLN A 77 11.89 8.84 27.11
C GLN A 77 11.33 8.93 25.68
N ILE A 78 10.00 8.95 25.51
CA ILE A 78 9.36 9.12 24.20
C ILE A 78 9.75 10.46 23.56
N ILE A 79 9.70 11.56 24.31
CA ILE A 79 9.98 12.91 23.78
C ILE A 79 11.46 13.13 23.42
N GLN A 80 12.38 12.31 23.94
CA GLN A 80 13.79 12.36 23.54
C GLN A 80 14.03 11.85 22.12
N ASN A 81 13.08 11.11 21.55
CA ASN A 81 13.15 10.63 20.18
C ASN A 81 12.40 11.59 19.25
N GLU A 82 13.13 12.44 18.52
CA GLU A 82 12.55 13.42 17.60
C GLU A 82 11.63 12.81 16.54
N GLN A 83 11.89 11.59 16.08
CA GLN A 83 11.05 10.91 15.08
C GLN A 83 9.69 10.54 15.69
N ILE A 84 9.67 10.08 16.94
CA ILE A 84 8.43 9.75 17.65
C ILE A 84 7.68 11.02 18.02
N LEU A 85 8.38 12.04 18.54
CA LEU A 85 7.81 13.34 18.90
C LEU A 85 7.08 13.98 17.70
N ASN A 86 7.67 13.86 16.51
CA ASN A 86 7.09 14.39 15.28
C ASN A 86 6.05 13.47 14.62
N SER A 87 5.91 12.23 15.08
CA SER A 87 4.97 11.26 14.52
C SER A 87 3.52 11.64 14.78
N ILE A 88 2.64 11.32 13.82
CA ILE A 88 1.19 11.47 14.02
C ILE A 88 0.66 10.69 15.22
N LEU A 89 1.19 9.50 15.46
CA LEU A 89 0.73 8.62 16.54
C LEU A 89 0.85 9.32 17.89
N PHE A 90 1.98 9.98 18.10
CA PHE A 90 2.22 10.74 19.32
C PHE A 90 1.42 12.04 19.34
N LYS A 91 1.39 12.80 18.24
CA LYS A 91 0.62 14.07 18.14
C LYS A 91 -0.89 13.87 18.34
N GLU A 92 -1.46 12.78 17.81
CA GLU A 92 -2.84 12.35 18.03
C GLU A 92 -3.07 11.95 19.50
N PHE A 93 -2.15 11.20 20.09
CA PHE A 93 -2.23 10.82 21.50
C PHE A 93 -2.24 12.05 22.40
N ILE A 94 -1.34 13.01 22.20
CA ILE A 94 -1.27 14.23 23.02
C ILE A 94 -2.34 15.27 22.65
N GLN A 95 -3.14 15.04 21.61
CA GLN A 95 -4.15 15.99 21.11
C GLN A 95 -3.54 17.38 20.83
N SER A 96 -2.39 17.40 20.15
CA SER A 96 -1.62 18.63 19.91
C SER A 96 -2.46 19.72 19.19
N PRO A 97 -2.54 20.95 19.72
CA PRO A 97 -3.34 22.05 19.12
C PRO A 97 -2.74 22.61 17.83
N SER A 98 -1.42 22.48 17.67
CA SER A 98 -0.64 22.83 16.49
C SER A 98 -0.68 21.72 15.43
N PHE A 99 -1.15 20.52 15.80
CA PHE A 99 -1.31 19.41 14.88
C PHE A 99 -2.61 19.52 14.08
N ASN A 100 -2.46 19.87 12.82
CA ASN A 100 -3.52 19.72 11.84
C ASN A 100 -3.71 18.24 11.54
N THR A 101 -4.85 17.69 11.94
CA THR A 101 -5.31 16.44 11.33
C THR A 101 -5.52 16.75 9.85
N SER A 102 -4.70 16.15 8.98
CA SER A 102 -4.97 16.14 7.54
C SER A 102 -6.40 15.64 7.37
N LYS A 103 -7.32 16.53 7.01
CA LYS A 103 -8.70 16.13 6.77
C LYS A 103 -8.72 15.65 5.32
N LEU A 104 -8.66 14.33 5.15
CA LEU A 104 -8.90 13.73 3.85
C LEU A 104 -10.33 14.04 3.45
N GLN A 105 -10.47 14.63 2.27
CA GLN A 105 -11.76 14.79 1.65
C GLN A 105 -11.93 13.65 0.66
N LEU A 106 -12.84 12.72 0.97
CA LEU A 106 -13.24 11.68 0.03
C LEU A 106 -14.06 12.33 -1.06
N ASP A 107 -13.49 12.49 -2.25
CA ASP A 107 -14.13 13.22 -3.35
C ASP A 107 -15.09 12.34 -4.13
N SER A 108 -14.70 11.08 -4.37
CA SER A 108 -15.59 10.14 -5.03
C SER A 108 -15.35 8.69 -4.61
N VAL A 109 -16.42 7.91 -4.69
CA VAL A 109 -16.40 6.46 -4.53
C VAL A 109 -17.14 5.86 -5.72
N ARG A 110 -16.48 4.94 -6.42
CA ARG A 110 -17.10 4.13 -7.46
C ARG A 110 -17.10 2.67 -7.02
N THR A 111 -18.28 2.05 -7.04
CA THR A 111 -18.47 0.65 -6.67
C THR A 111 -18.60 -0.22 -7.91
N PHE A 112 -18.06 -1.44 -7.84
CA PHE A 112 -18.03 -2.43 -8.91
C PHE A 112 -18.62 -3.77 -8.45
N ASP A 113 -18.93 -4.64 -9.42
CA ASP A 113 -19.54 -5.95 -9.14
C ASP A 113 -18.56 -6.93 -8.49
N LEU A 114 -17.27 -6.77 -8.81
CA LEU A 114 -16.16 -7.62 -8.37
C LEU A 114 -15.04 -6.78 -7.72
N GLY A 115 -14.10 -7.45 -7.05
CA GLY A 115 -12.97 -6.79 -6.41
C GLY A 115 -12.02 -6.20 -7.46
N LEU A 116 -11.51 -5.00 -7.21
CA LEU A 116 -10.57 -4.35 -8.12
C LEU A 116 -9.18 -4.92 -7.91
N ARG A 117 -8.50 -5.21 -9.01
CA ARG A 117 -7.14 -5.77 -9.01
C ARG A 117 -6.09 -4.75 -9.44
N ASP A 118 -6.41 -3.99 -10.47
CA ASP A 118 -5.54 -2.98 -11.06
C ASP A 118 -6.39 -1.92 -11.76
N PHE A 119 -5.83 -0.75 -12.01
CA PHE A 119 -6.43 0.25 -12.87
C PHE A 119 -5.33 1.09 -13.55
N TYR A 120 -5.68 1.70 -14.68
CA TYR A 120 -4.76 2.52 -15.46
C TYR A 120 -5.52 3.66 -16.14
N PHE A 121 -4.98 4.88 -16.03
CA PHE A 121 -5.49 6.06 -16.72
C PHE A 121 -4.89 6.17 -18.11
N TYR A 122 -5.74 6.34 -19.11
CA TYR A 122 -5.34 6.52 -20.50
C TYR A 122 -6.16 7.66 -21.10
N GLU A 123 -5.54 8.84 -21.23
CA GLU A 123 -6.25 10.08 -21.60
C GLU A 123 -7.42 10.36 -20.62
N ASP A 124 -8.65 10.45 -21.13
CA ASP A 124 -9.90 10.62 -20.36
C ASP A 124 -10.55 9.28 -19.94
N ALA A 125 -9.95 8.15 -20.32
CA ALA A 125 -10.45 6.82 -20.01
C ALA A 125 -9.73 6.24 -18.80
N ILE A 126 -10.43 5.38 -18.08
CA ILE A 126 -9.84 4.50 -17.07
C ILE A 126 -10.12 3.05 -17.45
N PHE A 127 -9.05 2.28 -17.53
CA PHE A 127 -9.11 0.83 -17.64
C PHE A 127 -9.11 0.23 -16.23
N VAL A 128 -10.08 -0.62 -15.92
CA VAL A 128 -10.24 -1.22 -14.59
C VAL A 128 -10.24 -2.73 -14.70
N LEU A 129 -9.31 -3.37 -13.99
CA LEU A 129 -9.19 -4.82 -13.94
C LEU A 129 -9.94 -5.36 -12.72
N LEU A 130 -10.97 -6.16 -12.96
CA LEU A 130 -11.90 -6.69 -11.97
C LEU A 130 -11.77 -8.20 -11.87
N CYS A 131 -11.92 -8.75 -10.67
CA CYS A 131 -11.75 -10.18 -10.46
C CYS A 131 -12.55 -10.69 -9.25
N GLU A 132 -13.08 -11.92 -9.34
CA GLU A 132 -13.71 -12.62 -8.23
C GLU A 132 -12.63 -12.99 -7.21
N MET A 133 -12.65 -12.34 -6.05
CA MET A 133 -11.61 -12.48 -5.02
C MET A 133 -11.99 -13.50 -3.94
N ASN A 134 -13.26 -13.92 -3.87
CA ASN A 134 -13.74 -14.88 -2.88
C ASN A 134 -13.37 -16.32 -3.30
N PRO A 135 -12.55 -17.04 -2.50
CA PRO A 135 -12.13 -18.40 -2.85
C PRO A 135 -13.28 -19.39 -3.07
N LEU A 136 -14.38 -19.27 -2.32
CA LEU A 136 -15.54 -20.15 -2.45
C LEU A 136 -16.27 -19.90 -3.77
N ASN A 137 -16.56 -18.64 -4.09
CA ASN A 137 -17.18 -18.28 -5.38
C ASN A 137 -16.33 -18.73 -6.57
N ARG A 138 -15.01 -18.62 -6.46
CA ARG A 138 -14.09 -19.14 -7.48
C ARG A 138 -14.17 -20.65 -7.60
N ALA A 139 -14.17 -21.39 -6.50
CA ALA A 139 -14.29 -22.84 -6.53
C ALA A 139 -15.61 -23.28 -7.19
N THR A 140 -16.73 -22.62 -6.84
CA THR A 140 -18.03 -22.86 -7.48
C THR A 140 -18.02 -22.52 -8.97
N THR A 141 -17.42 -21.40 -9.35
CA THR A 141 -17.31 -20.99 -10.76
C THR A 141 -16.42 -21.92 -11.56
N ASN A 142 -15.29 -22.34 -10.99
CA ASN A 142 -14.39 -23.33 -11.59
C ASN A 142 -15.13 -24.64 -11.81
N PHE A 143 -15.83 -25.15 -10.79
CA PHE A 143 -16.63 -26.37 -10.90
C PHE A 143 -17.71 -26.25 -11.99
N HIS A 144 -18.40 -25.12 -12.06
CA HIS A 144 -19.38 -24.84 -13.12
C HIS A 144 -18.75 -24.85 -14.52
N ASN A 145 -17.52 -24.37 -14.63
CA ASN A 145 -16.78 -24.28 -15.89
C ASN A 145 -16.01 -25.56 -16.24
N MET A 146 -16.05 -26.61 -15.41
CA MET A 146 -15.35 -27.87 -15.67
C MET A 146 -16.01 -28.65 -16.80
N LYS A 147 -15.18 -29.21 -17.68
CA LYS A 147 -15.62 -30.24 -18.63
C LYS A 147 -15.75 -31.55 -17.87
N PHE A 148 -16.95 -32.10 -17.80
CA PHE A 148 -17.13 -33.42 -17.22
C PHE A 148 -16.81 -34.52 -18.24
N PRO A 149 -16.35 -35.71 -17.81
CA PRO A 149 -15.93 -36.79 -18.72
C PRO A 149 -17.00 -37.26 -19.71
N TRP A 150 -18.27 -37.08 -19.38
CA TRP A 150 -19.42 -37.46 -20.21
C TRP A 150 -19.88 -36.34 -21.17
N GLN A 151 -19.23 -35.18 -21.16
CA GLN A 151 -19.52 -34.08 -22.09
C GLN A 151 -18.53 -34.11 -23.25
N GLU A 152 -19.06 -34.16 -24.47
CA GLU A 152 -18.24 -34.08 -25.68
C GLU A 152 -17.61 -32.70 -25.83
N ASP A 153 -18.34 -31.62 -25.51
CA ASP A 153 -17.87 -30.24 -25.52
C ASP A 153 -18.48 -29.40 -24.38
N ILE A 154 -17.80 -28.31 -24.02
CA ILE A 154 -18.37 -27.28 -23.15
C ILE A 154 -18.89 -26.16 -24.04
N ASP A 155 -20.14 -25.75 -23.83
CA ASP A 155 -20.65 -24.52 -24.42
C ASP A 155 -19.92 -23.30 -23.81
N ILE A 156 -18.99 -22.75 -24.59
CA ILE A 156 -18.15 -21.60 -24.22
C ILE A 156 -19.01 -20.38 -23.87
N SER A 157 -20.21 -20.25 -24.46
CA SER A 157 -21.11 -19.12 -24.20
C SER A 157 -21.71 -19.16 -22.80
N ASN A 158 -21.75 -20.33 -22.16
CA ASN A 158 -22.28 -20.54 -20.80
C ASN A 158 -21.21 -20.46 -19.71
N LEU A 159 -19.94 -20.25 -20.07
CA LEU A 159 -18.88 -20.12 -19.07
C LEU A 159 -19.09 -18.88 -18.20
N LYS A 160 -19.00 -19.08 -16.89
CA LYS A 160 -19.09 -17.99 -15.91
C LYS A 160 -17.72 -17.30 -15.81
N PRO A 161 -17.66 -15.97 -16.05
CA PRO A 161 -16.40 -15.25 -15.97
C PRO A 161 -15.90 -15.13 -14.52
N LEU A 162 -14.59 -15.20 -14.35
CA LEU A 162 -13.89 -14.95 -13.09
C LEU A 162 -13.36 -13.52 -12.97
N GLY A 163 -13.46 -12.73 -14.04
CA GLY A 163 -13.09 -11.33 -14.02
C GLY A 163 -13.36 -10.61 -15.32
N TYR A 164 -13.06 -9.32 -15.30
CA TYR A 164 -13.31 -8.41 -16.41
C TYR A 164 -12.17 -7.41 -16.56
N LEU A 165 -11.98 -6.94 -17.79
CA LEU A 165 -11.33 -5.66 -18.06
C LEU A 165 -12.39 -4.70 -18.59
N ASP A 166 -12.61 -3.63 -17.85
CA ASP A 166 -13.58 -2.58 -18.18
C ASP A 166 -12.85 -1.36 -18.72
N CYS A 167 -13.40 -0.74 -19.76
CA CYS A 167 -13.02 0.61 -20.20
C CYS A 167 -14.15 1.57 -19.87
N LEU A 168 -13.81 2.62 -19.12
CA LEU A 168 -14.76 3.61 -18.64
C LEU A 168 -14.31 5.00 -19.10
N ILE A 169 -15.26 5.81 -19.56
CA ILE A 169 -15.04 7.25 -19.80
C ILE A 169 -16.06 8.00 -18.96
N GLY A 170 -15.57 8.72 -17.95
CA GLY A 170 -16.41 9.24 -16.87
C GLY A 170 -17.28 8.13 -16.24
N PRO A 171 -18.60 8.32 -16.12
CA PRO A 171 -19.48 7.30 -15.54
C PRO A 171 -19.82 6.16 -16.51
N GLN A 172 -19.59 6.31 -17.82
CA GLN A 172 -20.06 5.37 -18.83
C GLN A 172 -19.11 4.18 -19.01
N MET A 173 -19.70 2.99 -19.13
CA MET A 173 -19.00 1.76 -19.55
C MET A 173 -18.96 1.71 -21.07
N ILE A 174 -17.77 1.78 -21.65
CA ILE A 174 -17.61 1.82 -23.11
C ILE A 174 -17.56 0.39 -23.67
N TRP A 175 -16.76 -0.47 -23.05
CA TRP A 175 -16.70 -1.88 -23.36
C TRP A 175 -16.20 -2.69 -22.16
N ARG A 176 -16.47 -4.00 -22.19
CA ARG A 176 -16.06 -4.97 -21.17
C ARG A 176 -15.55 -6.23 -21.84
N LYS A 177 -14.31 -6.61 -21.54
CA LYS A 177 -13.74 -7.91 -21.89
C LYS A 177 -13.92 -8.88 -20.73
N LYS A 178 -14.45 -10.07 -21.00
CA LYS A 178 -14.67 -11.13 -20.01
C LYS A 178 -13.48 -12.10 -19.98
N TYR A 179 -13.16 -12.61 -18.79
CA TYR A 179 -12.14 -13.64 -18.58
C TYR A 179 -12.69 -14.81 -17.77
N ASN A 180 -12.43 -16.03 -18.24
CA ASN A 180 -12.82 -17.27 -17.56
C ASN A 180 -11.76 -17.78 -16.56
N SER A 181 -10.59 -17.14 -16.56
CA SER A 181 -9.51 -17.26 -15.58
C SER A 181 -9.35 -15.91 -14.88
N GLN A 182 -8.85 -15.88 -13.65
CA GLN A 182 -8.74 -14.62 -12.92
C GLN A 182 -7.74 -13.69 -13.63
N PRO A 183 -8.11 -12.44 -13.96
CA PRO A 183 -7.14 -11.44 -14.38
C PRO A 183 -6.38 -10.89 -13.15
N ILE A 184 -5.06 -10.73 -13.28
CA ILE A 184 -4.15 -10.57 -12.15
C ILE A 184 -3.34 -9.28 -12.17
N CYS A 185 -2.87 -8.87 -13.35
CA CYS A 185 -2.15 -7.63 -13.57
C CYS A 185 -2.40 -7.13 -14.99
N MET A 186 -2.18 -5.84 -15.20
CA MET A 186 -2.35 -5.19 -16.50
C MET A 186 -1.15 -4.32 -16.84
N SER A 187 -0.85 -4.19 -18.12
CA SER A 187 0.13 -3.24 -18.67
C SER A 187 -0.49 -2.56 -19.88
N VAL A 188 -0.50 -1.23 -19.89
CA VAL A 188 -1.10 -0.43 -20.97
C VAL A 188 0.00 0.45 -21.55
N ILE A 189 0.29 0.29 -22.83
CA ILE A 189 1.34 1.04 -23.53
C ILE A 189 0.85 1.34 -24.94
N LYS A 190 0.75 2.63 -25.26
CA LYS A 190 0.21 3.13 -26.53
C LYS A 190 -1.20 2.54 -26.79
N ASP A 191 -1.34 1.76 -27.84
CA ASP A 191 -2.56 1.11 -28.33
C ASP A 191 -2.69 -0.36 -27.88
N ASN A 192 -1.82 -0.81 -26.96
CA ASN A 192 -1.76 -2.19 -26.49
C ASN A 192 -2.13 -2.28 -25.01
N ILE A 193 -2.97 -3.26 -24.67
CA ILE A 193 -3.24 -3.68 -23.30
C ILE A 193 -2.86 -5.15 -23.16
N LEU A 194 -1.98 -5.44 -22.22
CA LEU A 194 -1.68 -6.80 -21.79
C LEU A 194 -2.40 -7.08 -20.47
N VAL A 195 -3.06 -8.23 -20.39
CA VAL A 195 -3.68 -8.75 -19.16
C VAL A 195 -3.10 -10.11 -18.84
N GLY A 196 -2.50 -10.23 -17.66
CA GLY A 196 -1.93 -11.47 -17.16
C GLY A 196 -2.94 -12.25 -16.35
N LEU A 197 -3.14 -13.52 -16.68
CA LEU A 197 -4.13 -14.39 -16.05
C LEU A 197 -3.51 -15.32 -15.00
N ASP A 198 -4.36 -15.91 -14.15
CA ASP A 198 -3.91 -16.81 -13.08
C ASP A 198 -3.49 -18.20 -13.54
N ASN A 199 -3.84 -18.58 -14.77
CA ASN A 199 -3.45 -19.83 -15.42
C ASN A 199 -2.20 -19.70 -16.32
N GLY A 200 -1.56 -18.53 -16.35
CA GLY A 200 -0.34 -18.30 -17.14
C GLY A 200 -0.56 -17.84 -18.59
N ILE A 201 -1.80 -17.57 -18.98
CA ILE A 201 -2.12 -16.92 -20.26
C ILE A 201 -1.93 -15.41 -20.16
N ILE A 202 -1.30 -14.82 -21.17
CA ILE A 202 -1.30 -13.38 -21.41
C ILE A 202 -2.34 -13.09 -22.49
N ASN A 203 -3.36 -12.32 -22.18
CA ASN A 203 -4.27 -11.78 -23.18
C ASN A 203 -3.73 -10.42 -23.66
N HIS A 204 -3.47 -10.30 -24.96
CA HIS A 204 -3.05 -9.08 -25.63
C HIS A 204 -4.23 -8.49 -26.40
N LEU A 205 -4.57 -7.26 -26.05
CA LEU A 205 -5.64 -6.49 -26.66
C LEU A 205 -5.03 -5.31 -27.41
N GLN A 206 -5.49 -5.11 -28.64
CA GLN A 206 -5.14 -3.93 -29.44
C GLN A 206 -6.38 -3.09 -29.68
N PHE A 207 -6.25 -1.77 -29.58
CA PHE A 207 -7.37 -0.85 -29.80
C PHE A 207 -6.97 0.27 -30.75
N LYS A 208 -7.87 0.60 -31.70
CA LYS A 208 -7.64 1.74 -32.62
C LYS A 208 -7.79 3.07 -31.89
N SER A 209 -8.71 3.08 -30.93
CA SER A 209 -9.01 4.16 -30.03
C SER A 209 -9.59 3.55 -28.77
N LYS A 210 -9.56 4.28 -27.66
CA LYS A 210 -10.18 3.87 -26.39
C LYS A 210 -11.62 3.34 -26.51
N LYS A 211 -12.37 3.76 -27.55
CA LYS A 211 -13.74 3.31 -27.83
C LYS A 211 -13.86 2.03 -28.66
N HIS A 212 -12.81 1.64 -29.37
CA HIS A 212 -12.86 0.57 -30.37
C HIS A 212 -11.73 -0.43 -30.17
N LEU A 213 -12.06 -1.54 -29.50
CA LEU A 213 -11.22 -2.73 -29.43
C LEU A 213 -11.15 -3.37 -30.82
N LEU A 214 -9.94 -3.64 -31.30
CA LEU A 214 -9.69 -4.26 -32.61
C LEU A 214 -9.49 -5.76 -32.48
N GLU A 215 -8.56 -6.16 -31.62
CA GLU A 215 -8.07 -7.54 -31.56
C GLU A 215 -7.87 -7.98 -30.12
N SER A 216 -8.02 -9.30 -29.92
CA SER A 216 -7.78 -9.99 -28.66
C SER A 216 -7.12 -11.33 -28.96
N GLN A 217 -5.84 -11.45 -28.61
CA GLN A 217 -5.07 -12.68 -28.80
C GLN A 217 -4.57 -13.21 -27.45
N ASP A 218 -4.62 -14.54 -27.28
CA ASP A 218 -4.14 -15.20 -26.08
C ASP A 218 -2.80 -15.91 -26.36
N TYR A 219 -1.84 -15.73 -25.46
CA TYR A 219 -0.54 -16.39 -25.49
C TYR A 219 -0.32 -17.19 -24.21
N GLN A 220 -0.20 -18.52 -24.34
CA GLN A 220 0.17 -19.38 -23.22
C GLN A 220 1.67 -19.23 -22.94
N GLN A 221 2.03 -18.29 -22.07
CA GLN A 221 3.42 -17.95 -21.78
C GLN A 221 3.94 -18.55 -20.48
N HIS A 222 3.07 -18.96 -19.56
CA HIS A 222 3.46 -19.44 -18.23
C HIS A 222 2.59 -20.62 -17.82
N THR A 223 3.00 -21.38 -16.80
CA THR A 223 2.20 -22.51 -16.25
C THR A 223 1.50 -22.15 -14.95
N ALA A 224 1.74 -20.94 -14.44
CA ALA A 224 1.12 -20.41 -13.25
C ALA A 224 0.80 -18.93 -13.42
N ARG A 225 0.22 -18.35 -12.37
CA ARG A 225 -0.21 -16.96 -12.32
C ARG A 225 0.88 -15.98 -12.75
N ILE A 226 0.55 -15.17 -13.75
CA ILE A 226 1.36 -14.03 -14.18
C ILE A 226 1.28 -12.92 -13.14
N MET A 227 2.44 -12.37 -12.79
CA MET A 227 2.61 -11.41 -11.71
C MET A 227 3.09 -10.05 -12.18
N GLY A 228 3.63 -9.94 -13.39
CA GLY A 228 4.05 -8.67 -14.00
C GLY A 228 4.21 -8.80 -15.51
N LEU A 229 3.93 -7.68 -16.20
CA LEU A 229 3.87 -7.60 -17.66
C LEU A 229 4.39 -6.27 -18.17
N HIS A 230 5.06 -6.29 -19.31
CA HIS A 230 5.44 -5.09 -20.05
C HIS A 230 5.54 -5.41 -21.55
N ILE A 231 5.22 -4.45 -22.41
CA ILE A 231 5.39 -4.58 -23.86
C ILE A 231 6.34 -3.49 -24.34
N TYR A 232 7.41 -3.88 -25.01
CA TYR A 232 8.36 -2.94 -25.60
C TYR A 232 8.76 -3.40 -26.99
N GLY A 233 8.51 -2.55 -27.99
CA GLY A 233 8.60 -2.94 -29.39
C GLY A 233 7.67 -4.10 -29.71
N GLU A 234 8.22 -5.20 -30.21
CA GLU A 234 7.49 -6.42 -30.55
C GLU A 234 7.59 -7.50 -29.47
N ASN A 235 8.08 -7.15 -28.28
CA ASN A 235 8.39 -8.12 -27.24
C ASN A 235 7.48 -7.94 -26.03
N ILE A 236 6.93 -9.05 -25.54
CA ILE A 236 6.21 -9.14 -24.28
C ILE A 236 7.15 -9.71 -23.23
N TYR A 237 7.35 -8.93 -22.17
CA TYR A 237 8.13 -9.29 -20.99
C TYR A 237 7.16 -9.73 -19.89
N SER A 238 7.37 -10.91 -19.33
CA SER A 238 6.45 -11.48 -18.34
C SER A 238 7.19 -12.19 -17.21
N VAL A 239 6.63 -12.09 -16.00
CA VAL A 239 7.10 -12.81 -14.83
C VAL A 239 5.95 -13.52 -14.13
N SER A 240 6.21 -14.67 -13.53
CA SER A 240 5.15 -15.54 -13.03
C SER A 240 5.54 -16.27 -11.73
N LYS A 241 4.50 -16.78 -11.06
CA LYS A 241 4.64 -17.71 -9.93
C LYS A 241 5.25 -19.05 -10.32
N ASP A 242 5.36 -19.37 -11.60
CA ASP A 242 6.12 -20.54 -12.07
C ASP A 242 7.64 -20.35 -12.00
N GLN A 243 8.09 -19.24 -11.40
CA GLN A 243 9.51 -18.90 -11.16
C GLN A 243 10.26 -18.58 -12.46
N ARG A 244 9.53 -18.28 -13.55
CA ARG A 244 10.12 -17.91 -14.84
C ARG A 244 9.94 -16.42 -15.15
N TYR A 245 11.00 -15.83 -15.66
CA TYR A 245 10.97 -14.60 -16.44
C TYR A 245 11.09 -14.98 -17.92
N ARG A 246 10.14 -14.51 -18.72
CA ARG A 246 10.06 -14.84 -20.15
C ARG A 246 9.96 -13.59 -21.00
N VAL A 247 10.53 -13.68 -22.20
CA VAL A 247 10.36 -12.68 -23.25
C VAL A 247 9.94 -13.38 -24.54
N MET A 248 8.78 -12.98 -25.05
CA MET A 248 8.19 -13.51 -26.28
C MET A 248 8.15 -12.42 -27.34
N ASN A 249 8.53 -12.76 -28.57
CA ASN A 249 8.31 -11.89 -29.72
C ASN A 249 6.92 -12.16 -30.31
N ILE A 250 6.10 -11.10 -30.40
CA ILE A 250 4.70 -11.15 -30.84
C ILE A 250 4.60 -11.63 -32.29
N LYS A 251 5.41 -11.09 -33.20
CA LYS A 251 5.35 -11.43 -34.63
C LYS A 251 5.74 -12.87 -34.92
N LYS A 252 6.76 -13.37 -34.21
CA LYS A 252 7.22 -14.75 -34.34
C LYS A 252 6.34 -15.73 -33.56
N GLY A 253 5.63 -15.26 -32.54
CA GLY A 253 4.87 -16.12 -31.62
C GLY A 253 5.77 -17.01 -30.76
N GLU A 254 7.03 -16.62 -30.57
CA GLU A 254 8.06 -17.46 -29.95
C GLU A 254 8.66 -16.80 -28.72
N THR A 255 8.81 -17.60 -27.65
CA THR A 255 9.58 -17.24 -26.45
C THR A 255 11.06 -17.49 -26.71
N TYR A 256 11.88 -16.44 -26.67
CA TYR A 256 13.32 -16.55 -26.92
C TYR A 256 14.18 -16.28 -25.68
N ILE A 257 13.57 -15.79 -24.59
CA ILE A 257 14.18 -15.74 -23.25
C ILE A 257 13.29 -16.53 -22.30
N ASP A 258 13.87 -17.49 -21.59
CA ASP A 258 13.20 -18.26 -20.52
C ASP A 258 14.18 -18.53 -19.37
N LEU A 259 14.12 -17.70 -18.35
CA LEU A 259 15.07 -17.72 -17.23
C LEU A 259 14.38 -18.20 -15.94
N TYR A 260 14.98 -19.22 -15.31
CA TYR A 260 14.52 -19.79 -14.04
C TYR A 260 15.11 -19.06 -12.83
N HIS A 261 14.29 -18.93 -11.79
CA HIS A 261 14.66 -18.32 -10.51
C HIS A 261 14.32 -19.27 -9.36
N LYS A 262 15.00 -19.10 -8.22
CA LYS A 262 14.80 -19.95 -7.03
C LYS A 262 13.43 -19.74 -6.37
N HIS A 263 12.84 -18.56 -6.53
CA HIS A 263 11.62 -18.14 -5.87
C HIS A 263 10.59 -17.65 -6.88
N GLU A 264 9.30 -17.69 -6.49
CA GLU A 264 8.21 -17.13 -7.29
C GLU A 264 8.48 -15.65 -7.58
N LEU A 265 8.35 -15.24 -8.83
CA LEU A 265 8.48 -13.83 -9.22
C LEU A 265 7.17 -13.11 -8.95
N THR A 266 7.24 -11.88 -8.45
CA THR A 266 6.09 -11.21 -7.82
C THR A 266 5.71 -9.88 -8.47
N CYS A 267 6.64 -9.24 -9.16
CA CYS A 267 6.42 -7.98 -9.87
C CYS A 267 7.52 -7.75 -10.93
N LEU A 268 7.18 -6.97 -11.97
CA LEU A 268 8.07 -6.56 -13.06
C LEU A 268 7.84 -5.06 -13.32
N LYS A 269 8.94 -4.31 -13.42
CA LYS A 269 8.97 -2.94 -13.96
C LYS A 269 10.05 -2.85 -15.01
N PHE A 270 9.76 -2.16 -16.10
CA PHE A 270 10.67 -2.07 -17.22
C PHE A 270 11.09 -0.63 -17.45
N ASP A 271 12.38 -0.42 -17.63
CA ASP A 271 12.93 0.88 -18.02
C ASP A 271 13.28 0.88 -19.51
N GLU A 272 12.33 1.35 -20.32
CA GLU A 272 12.46 1.44 -21.78
C GLU A 272 13.69 2.23 -22.26
N SER A 273 14.14 3.25 -21.53
CA SER A 273 15.31 4.05 -21.96
C SER A 273 16.63 3.28 -21.82
N ARG A 274 16.65 2.28 -20.94
CA ARG A 274 17.82 1.45 -20.66
C ARG A 274 17.74 0.04 -21.25
N ASP A 275 16.54 -0.40 -21.67
CA ASP A 275 16.24 -1.81 -21.97
C ASP A 275 16.49 -2.72 -20.75
N TYR A 276 16.06 -2.27 -19.56
CA TYR A 276 16.23 -3.02 -18.31
C TYR A 276 14.89 -3.50 -17.74
N ALA A 277 14.82 -4.78 -17.42
CA ALA A 277 13.74 -5.40 -16.66
C ALA A 277 14.15 -5.53 -15.18
N PHE A 278 13.42 -4.87 -14.29
CA PHE A 278 13.57 -4.98 -12.84
C PHE A 278 12.47 -5.89 -12.28
N ILE A 279 12.89 -6.93 -11.56
CA ILE A 279 12.03 -8.03 -11.14
C ILE A 279 12.20 -8.22 -9.64
N GLY A 280 11.10 -8.30 -8.92
CA GLY A 280 11.09 -8.69 -7.50
C GLY A 280 10.64 -10.14 -7.36
N ASP A 281 11.16 -10.83 -6.35
CA ASP A 281 10.74 -12.18 -6.01
C ASP A 281 10.18 -12.33 -4.59
N ARG A 282 9.69 -13.54 -4.31
CA ARG A 282 9.12 -13.92 -3.01
C ARG A 282 10.19 -14.07 -1.91
N GLY A 283 11.44 -14.31 -2.26
CA GLY A 283 12.57 -14.41 -1.31
C GLY A 283 13.02 -13.05 -0.78
N GLY A 284 12.76 -11.96 -1.52
CA GLY A 284 13.29 -10.64 -1.19
C GLY A 284 14.43 -10.22 -2.12
N ILE A 285 14.63 -10.89 -3.25
CA ILE A 285 15.68 -10.54 -4.20
C ILE A 285 15.10 -9.67 -5.31
N ILE A 286 15.82 -8.59 -5.64
CA ILE A 286 15.59 -7.77 -6.83
C ILE A 286 16.60 -8.17 -7.90
N TYR A 287 16.12 -8.55 -9.07
CA TYR A 287 16.92 -8.81 -10.25
C TYR A 287 16.80 -7.63 -11.23
N ALA A 288 17.91 -7.32 -11.90
CA ALA A 288 17.90 -6.41 -13.04
C ALA A 288 18.51 -7.14 -14.25
N TYR A 289 17.73 -7.24 -15.31
CA TYR A 289 18.12 -7.88 -16.56
C TYR A 289 18.22 -6.85 -17.68
N HIS A 290 19.28 -6.93 -18.46
CA HIS A 290 19.30 -6.36 -19.81
C HIS A 290 19.13 -7.52 -20.79
N GLN A 291 17.95 -7.63 -21.38
CA GLN A 291 17.54 -8.80 -22.17
C GLN A 291 17.68 -10.10 -21.37
N ALA A 292 18.54 -11.03 -21.81
CA ALA A 292 18.82 -12.28 -21.10
C ALA A 292 19.98 -12.19 -20.10
N THR A 293 20.73 -11.09 -20.11
CA THR A 293 21.92 -10.92 -19.27
C THR A 293 21.52 -10.39 -17.90
N LEU A 294 21.75 -11.19 -16.85
CA LEU A 294 21.62 -10.75 -15.47
C LEU A 294 22.69 -9.69 -15.20
N LYS A 295 22.27 -8.49 -14.81
CA LYS A 295 23.16 -7.40 -14.43
C LYS A 295 23.29 -7.30 -12.93
N ILE A 296 22.18 -7.39 -12.20
CA ILE A 296 22.15 -7.30 -10.73
C ILE A 296 21.24 -8.37 -10.13
N SER A 297 21.67 -8.92 -9.01
CA SER A 297 20.87 -9.73 -8.10
C SER A 297 21.14 -9.22 -6.68
N LEU A 298 20.16 -8.55 -6.09
CA LEU A 298 20.29 -7.91 -4.79
C LEU A 298 19.33 -8.52 -3.78
N ASP A 299 19.86 -9.12 -2.71
CA ASP A 299 19.06 -9.52 -1.56
C ASP A 299 18.77 -8.29 -0.68
N THR A 300 17.49 -7.97 -0.57
CA THR A 300 17.01 -6.79 0.16
C THR A 300 16.60 -7.09 1.59
N ASN A 301 16.57 -8.37 1.99
CA ASN A 301 15.96 -8.85 3.23
C ASN A 301 14.48 -8.47 3.44
N LEU A 302 13.79 -7.94 2.41
CA LEU A 302 12.40 -7.48 2.53
C LEU A 302 11.38 -8.60 2.72
N GLN A 303 11.73 -9.84 2.35
CA GLN A 303 10.87 -11.02 2.34
C GLN A 303 9.52 -10.79 1.65
N PHE A 304 9.37 -11.38 0.47
CA PHE A 304 8.23 -11.18 -0.43
C PHE A 304 8.12 -9.73 -0.90
N ILE A 305 8.97 -9.35 -1.87
CA ILE A 305 8.84 -8.07 -2.57
C ILE A 305 7.48 -8.07 -3.26
N ARG A 306 6.67 -7.06 -2.98
CA ARG A 306 5.25 -7.08 -3.34
C ARG A 306 4.90 -6.08 -4.42
N ASP A 307 5.61 -4.98 -4.43
CA ASP A 307 5.53 -3.95 -5.46
C ASP A 307 6.90 -3.30 -5.62
N LEU A 308 7.13 -2.76 -6.82
CA LEU A 308 8.35 -2.09 -7.24
C LEU A 308 7.96 -0.84 -8.02
N ILE A 309 8.66 0.27 -7.80
CA ILE A 309 8.56 1.50 -8.60
C ILE A 309 9.94 1.83 -9.14
N ILE A 310 10.01 2.25 -10.40
CA ILE A 310 11.22 2.84 -10.99
C ILE A 310 10.95 4.34 -11.18
N GLN A 311 11.82 5.15 -10.60
CA GLN A 311 11.83 6.59 -10.75
C GLN A 311 12.99 6.98 -11.67
N LYS A 312 12.68 7.12 -12.96
CA LYS A 312 13.68 7.32 -14.02
C LYS A 312 14.47 8.63 -13.91
N SER A 313 13.88 9.68 -13.35
CA SER A 313 14.52 11.00 -13.26
C SER A 313 15.65 11.08 -12.22
N HIS A 314 15.62 10.20 -11.22
CA HIS A 314 16.61 10.17 -10.13
C HIS A 314 17.31 8.81 -10.06
N ASP A 315 17.05 7.95 -11.03
CA ASP A 315 17.59 6.60 -11.08
C ASP A 315 17.33 5.83 -9.80
N THR A 316 16.10 5.86 -9.30
CA THR A 316 15.77 5.24 -8.01
C THR A 316 14.79 4.08 -8.19
N ILE A 317 15.01 2.98 -7.50
CA ILE A 317 14.06 1.87 -7.33
C ILE A 317 13.50 1.96 -5.93
N ILE A 318 12.19 1.82 -5.81
CA ILE A 318 11.54 1.69 -4.51
C ILE A 318 10.88 0.32 -4.46
N ALA A 319 11.14 -0.43 -3.39
CA ALA A 319 10.60 -1.76 -3.19
C ALA A 319 9.92 -1.88 -1.83
N ILE A 320 8.83 -2.64 -1.77
CA ILE A 320 8.13 -2.92 -0.51
C ILE A 320 8.08 -4.42 -0.21
N GLY A 321 8.40 -4.78 1.03
CA GLY A 321 8.29 -6.13 1.56
C GLY A 321 6.92 -6.38 2.15
N PHE A 322 6.20 -7.39 1.65
CA PHE A 322 4.89 -7.75 2.18
C PHE A 322 5.00 -8.28 3.61
N GLN A 323 5.97 -9.14 3.92
CA GLN A 323 6.03 -9.76 5.25
C GLN A 323 6.62 -8.82 6.30
N THR A 324 7.64 -8.05 5.92
CA THR A 324 8.34 -7.14 6.83
C THR A 324 7.62 -5.80 7.00
N GLY A 325 6.80 -5.38 6.02
CA GLY A 325 6.30 -4.01 5.95
C GLY A 325 7.39 -2.98 5.65
N GLN A 326 8.63 -3.41 5.44
CA GLN A 326 9.73 -2.51 5.16
C GLN A 326 9.63 -2.02 3.71
N ALA A 327 9.92 -0.75 3.50
CA ALA A 327 10.16 -0.18 2.19
C ALA A 327 11.64 0.19 2.10
N ILE A 328 12.28 -0.08 0.97
CA ILE A 328 13.63 0.39 0.67
C ILE A 328 13.63 1.27 -0.56
N ILE A 329 14.57 2.21 -0.58
CA ILE A 329 14.87 3.07 -1.72
C ILE A 329 16.30 2.72 -2.17
N LEU A 330 16.52 2.45 -3.45
CA LEU A 330 17.82 2.06 -4.01
C LEU A 330 18.16 2.96 -5.19
N ASN A 331 19.39 3.44 -5.29
CA ASN A 331 19.82 4.21 -6.46
C ASN A 331 20.48 3.31 -7.54
N ILE A 332 20.32 3.67 -8.81
CA ILE A 332 20.73 2.96 -10.04
C ILE A 332 21.71 3.86 -10.82
N PHE A 333 22.97 3.94 -10.44
CA PHE A 333 23.92 4.77 -11.19
C PHE A 333 24.46 4.06 -12.45
N ASN A 334 24.80 4.79 -13.52
CA ASN A 334 25.72 4.36 -14.59
C ASN A 334 25.47 2.98 -15.26
N LYS A 335 24.23 2.52 -15.41
CA LYS A 335 23.89 1.18 -15.95
C LYS A 335 24.40 0.00 -15.09
N GLU A 336 24.96 0.30 -13.92
CA GLU A 336 25.40 -0.64 -12.89
C GLU A 336 24.70 -0.26 -11.57
N VAL A 337 23.74 -1.06 -11.12
CA VAL A 337 23.09 -0.81 -9.81
C VAL A 337 24.08 -1.17 -8.71
N GLN A 338 24.83 -0.17 -8.26
CA GLN A 338 25.63 -0.25 -7.05
C GLN A 338 24.76 0.12 -5.86
N MET A 339 24.75 -0.73 -4.82
CA MET A 339 24.06 -0.40 -3.57
C MET A 339 24.70 0.84 -2.96
N GLN A 340 24.02 1.97 -3.03
CA GLN A 340 24.32 3.11 -2.18
C GLN A 340 23.01 3.67 -1.61
N GLU A 341 22.93 3.57 -0.28
CA GLU A 341 21.91 4.16 0.58
C GLU A 341 20.50 3.59 0.43
N ALA A 342 20.30 2.37 0.94
CA ALA A 342 18.98 1.87 1.24
C ALA A 342 18.34 2.70 2.37
N ILE A 343 17.54 3.71 2.02
CA ILE A 343 16.66 4.31 3.03
C ILE A 343 15.56 3.31 3.32
N GLN A 344 15.55 2.80 4.56
CA GLN A 344 14.56 1.87 5.03
C GLN A 344 13.53 2.57 5.91
N PHE A 345 12.25 2.34 5.62
CA PHE A 345 11.15 2.74 6.49
C PHE A 345 10.32 1.52 6.83
N LYS A 346 9.81 1.44 8.06
CA LYS A 346 9.02 0.31 8.53
C LYS A 346 7.54 0.69 8.55
N ASN A 347 6.75 0.07 7.68
CA ASN A 347 5.29 0.12 7.69
C ASN A 347 4.72 -1.06 8.47
N LYS A 348 3.39 -1.07 8.58
CA LYS A 348 2.65 -2.27 8.97
C LYS A 348 3.00 -3.44 8.04
N ILE A 349 3.10 -4.62 8.66
CA ILE A 349 3.20 -5.88 7.93
C ILE A 349 2.04 -6.01 6.95
N LYS A 350 2.22 -6.83 5.92
CA LYS A 350 1.26 -7.03 4.82
C LYS A 350 1.01 -5.76 4.00
N SER A 351 2.04 -4.92 3.82
CA SER A 351 2.05 -3.79 2.87
C SER A 351 2.03 -4.31 1.43
N ARG A 352 1.20 -3.71 0.56
CA ARG A 352 0.79 -4.32 -0.73
C ARG A 352 1.14 -3.55 -1.98
N CYS A 353 1.08 -2.23 -1.92
CA CYS A 353 1.31 -1.36 -3.07
C CYS A 353 1.84 -0.02 -2.59
N ILE A 354 2.61 0.62 -3.45
CA ILE A 354 3.22 1.92 -3.17
C ILE A 354 2.92 2.89 -4.32
N ALA A 355 2.78 4.16 -3.98
CA ALA A 355 2.84 5.28 -4.91
C ALA A 355 3.73 6.37 -4.32
N TRP A 356 4.19 7.28 -5.16
CA TRP A 356 5.20 8.26 -4.80
C TRP A 356 4.87 9.63 -5.39
N SER A 357 5.11 10.69 -4.62
CA SER A 357 5.11 12.08 -5.07
C SER A 357 6.50 12.66 -4.93
N LEU A 358 7.11 13.03 -6.05
CA LEU A 358 8.39 13.73 -5.99
C LEU A 358 8.24 15.18 -5.59
N LEU A 359 7.17 15.80 -6.08
CA LEU A 359 6.87 17.19 -5.80
C LEU A 359 6.67 17.43 -4.30
N ARG A 360 6.04 16.46 -3.60
CA ARG A 360 5.76 16.54 -2.17
C ARG A 360 6.84 15.87 -1.31
N GLY A 361 7.71 15.05 -1.90
CA GLY A 361 8.65 14.21 -1.15
C GLY A 361 7.92 13.18 -0.28
N GLU A 362 6.79 12.66 -0.76
CA GLU A 362 5.90 11.77 -0.03
C GLU A 362 5.79 10.38 -0.67
N ALA A 363 5.57 9.35 0.16
CA ALA A 363 5.15 8.03 -0.31
C ALA A 363 3.82 7.61 0.30
N TYR A 364 3.01 6.94 -0.50
CA TYR A 364 1.69 6.41 -0.15
C TYR A 364 1.73 4.90 -0.18
N ILE A 365 1.53 4.25 0.96
CA ILE A 365 1.66 2.79 1.09
C ILE A 365 0.33 2.19 1.53
N GLY A 366 -0.23 1.33 0.69
CA GLY A 366 -1.49 0.63 0.95
C GLY A 366 -1.26 -0.76 1.51
N ASN A 367 -2.05 -1.17 2.49
CA ASN A 367 -1.89 -2.46 3.15
C ASN A 367 -3.08 -3.44 2.97
N GLN A 368 -2.91 -4.63 3.53
CA GLN A 368 -3.90 -5.71 3.49
C GLN A 368 -5.17 -5.42 4.32
N GLU A 369 -5.14 -4.47 5.23
CA GLU A 369 -6.25 -4.14 6.15
C GLU A 369 -7.05 -2.92 5.69
N GLY A 370 -6.72 -2.33 4.55
CA GLY A 370 -7.44 -1.18 4.01
C GLY A 370 -6.91 0.17 4.45
N PHE A 371 -5.73 0.21 5.10
CA PHE A 371 -5.07 1.44 5.49
C PHE A 371 -4.09 1.92 4.42
N VAL A 372 -4.01 3.24 4.30
CA VAL A 372 -2.94 3.95 3.61
C VAL A 372 -2.10 4.68 4.64
N THR A 373 -0.79 4.42 4.65
CA THR A 373 0.18 5.21 5.39
C THR A 373 0.88 6.18 4.44
N VAL A 374 1.00 7.44 4.84
CA VAL A 374 1.70 8.49 4.10
C VAL A 374 2.99 8.83 4.83
N TRP A 375 4.10 8.88 4.10
CA TRP A 375 5.44 9.08 4.64
C TRP A 375 6.07 10.35 4.13
N ASP A 376 6.77 11.07 5.01
CA ASP A 376 7.76 12.07 4.65
C ASP A 376 9.08 11.32 4.45
N ILE A 377 9.56 11.34 3.21
CA ILE A 377 10.69 10.53 2.79
C ILE A 377 12.01 11.08 3.32
N GLN A 378 12.15 12.40 3.34
CA GLN A 378 13.37 13.05 3.81
C GLN A 378 13.52 12.83 5.32
N LYS A 379 12.43 13.03 6.08
CA LYS A 379 12.43 12.88 7.54
C LYS A 379 12.32 11.43 8.00
N LYS A 380 11.92 10.51 7.11
CA LYS A 380 11.73 9.09 7.41
C LYS A 380 10.67 8.85 8.50
N ILE A 381 9.62 9.66 8.51
CA ILE A 381 8.53 9.57 9.49
C ILE A 381 7.18 9.38 8.80
N PRO A 382 6.26 8.61 9.40
CA PRO A 382 4.88 8.55 8.92
C PRO A 382 4.19 9.88 9.24
N ILE A 383 3.71 10.57 8.20
CA ILE A 383 2.96 11.81 8.30
C ILE A 383 1.57 11.52 8.85
N TYR A 384 0.90 10.50 8.31
CA TYR A 384 -0.40 10.04 8.81
C TYR A 384 -0.77 8.66 8.29
N GLU A 385 -1.77 8.06 8.92
CA GLU A 385 -2.36 6.78 8.52
C GLU A 385 -3.89 6.89 8.51
N ILE A 386 -4.53 6.44 7.42
CA ILE A 386 -6.00 6.41 7.31
C ILE A 386 -6.51 5.08 6.79
N GLN A 387 -7.58 4.58 7.40
CA GLN A 387 -8.37 3.48 6.87
C GLN A 387 -9.29 4.00 5.75
N LEU A 388 -8.89 3.79 4.49
CA LEU A 388 -9.70 4.17 3.34
C LEU A 388 -10.65 3.05 2.91
N HIS A 389 -10.30 1.79 3.16
CA HIS A 389 -11.01 0.63 2.66
C HIS A 389 -11.37 -0.36 3.77
N ASN A 390 -12.38 -1.18 3.52
CA ASN A 390 -12.79 -2.27 4.42
C ASN A 390 -12.16 -3.62 4.03
N GLY A 391 -11.19 -3.58 3.12
CA GLY A 391 -10.50 -4.76 2.62
C GLY A 391 -9.15 -4.41 2.01
N PRO A 392 -8.39 -5.43 1.55
CA PRO A 392 -7.04 -5.23 1.04
C PRO A 392 -6.98 -4.24 -0.11
N ILE A 393 -6.12 -3.24 0.02
CA ILE A 393 -5.78 -2.33 -1.07
C ILE A 393 -4.94 -3.09 -2.08
N THR A 394 -5.36 -3.04 -3.34
CA THR A 394 -4.74 -3.80 -4.44
C THR A 394 -3.88 -2.94 -5.33
N LYS A 395 -4.21 -1.65 -5.47
CA LYS A 395 -3.45 -0.66 -6.24
C LYS A 395 -3.64 0.72 -5.64
N ILE A 396 -2.56 1.51 -5.65
CA ILE A 396 -2.58 2.94 -5.36
C ILE A 396 -1.93 3.67 -6.54
N TYR A 397 -2.44 4.85 -6.86
CA TYR A 397 -1.84 5.78 -7.80
C TYR A 397 -1.97 7.20 -7.24
N TRP A 398 -0.88 7.96 -7.31
CA TRP A 398 -0.85 9.37 -6.94
C TRP A 398 -0.72 10.21 -8.21
N ASN A 399 -1.59 11.20 -8.35
CA ASN A 399 -1.51 12.19 -9.42
C ASN A 399 -0.98 13.51 -8.85
N ASP A 400 0.25 13.86 -9.22
CA ASP A 400 0.89 15.12 -8.79
C ASP A 400 0.19 16.36 -9.40
N GLU A 401 -0.39 16.27 -10.60
CA GLU A 401 -1.02 17.42 -11.27
C GLU A 401 -2.37 17.78 -10.63
N GLU A 402 -3.16 16.77 -10.27
CA GLU A 402 -4.48 16.95 -9.66
C GLU A 402 -4.43 16.98 -8.12
N GLU A 403 -3.28 16.63 -7.52
CA GLU A 403 -3.10 16.41 -6.08
C GLU A 403 -4.07 15.36 -5.50
N MET A 404 -4.35 14.32 -6.28
CA MET A 404 -5.34 13.28 -5.97
C MET A 404 -4.71 11.91 -5.73
N LEU A 405 -5.18 11.23 -4.68
CA LEU A 405 -4.86 9.83 -4.42
C LEU A 405 -6.00 8.92 -4.89
N TYR A 406 -5.66 7.98 -5.75
CA TYR A 406 -6.56 6.95 -6.26
C TYR A 406 -6.23 5.61 -5.61
N THR A 407 -7.24 4.97 -5.00
CA THR A 407 -7.06 3.69 -4.31
C THR A 407 -8.10 2.67 -4.77
N ALA A 408 -7.63 1.46 -5.10
CA ALA A 408 -8.48 0.34 -5.50
C ALA A 408 -8.37 -0.82 -4.51
N SER A 409 -9.47 -1.52 -4.28
CA SER A 409 -9.55 -2.53 -3.22
C SER A 409 -10.39 -3.75 -3.59
N LYS A 410 -10.14 -4.83 -2.85
CA LYS A 410 -10.98 -6.04 -2.87
C LYS A 410 -12.38 -5.81 -2.31
N ASP A 411 -12.62 -4.70 -1.60
CA ASP A 411 -13.94 -4.29 -1.14
C ASP A 411 -14.86 -3.78 -2.27
N LYS A 412 -14.40 -3.91 -3.52
CA LYS A 412 -15.10 -3.55 -4.76
C LYS A 412 -15.26 -2.04 -4.98
N THR A 413 -14.48 -1.22 -4.28
CA THR A 413 -14.49 0.22 -4.46
C THR A 413 -13.19 0.76 -5.05
N LEU A 414 -13.32 1.77 -5.91
CA LEU A 414 -12.29 2.73 -6.27
C LEU A 414 -12.62 4.03 -5.54
N LYS A 415 -11.66 4.57 -4.79
CA LYS A 415 -11.81 5.83 -4.07
C LYS A 415 -10.83 6.87 -4.60
N VAL A 416 -11.30 8.10 -4.67
CA VAL A 416 -10.50 9.28 -5.00
C VAL A 416 -10.52 10.21 -3.81
N VAL A 417 -9.35 10.64 -3.38
CA VAL A 417 -9.19 11.40 -2.14
C VAL A 417 -8.23 12.57 -2.36
N THR A 418 -8.70 13.78 -2.11
CA THR A 418 -7.87 14.97 -2.01
C THR A 418 -7.20 14.99 -0.64
N ILE A 419 -5.90 15.24 -0.65
CA ILE A 419 -5.11 15.43 0.56
C ILE A 419 -5.01 16.94 0.83
N THR A 420 -5.99 17.51 1.55
CA THR A 420 -5.91 18.91 2.00
C THR A 420 -5.39 19.03 3.44
N PHE A 421 -4.44 19.95 3.64
CA PHE A 421 -3.98 20.36 4.96
C PHE A 421 -4.93 21.44 5.53
N PHE A 422 -5.69 21.12 6.57
CA PHE A 422 -6.56 22.09 7.23
C PHE A 422 -5.90 22.68 8.48
N ASN A 423 -5.65 23.99 8.49
CA ASN A 423 -5.20 24.70 9.68
C ASN A 423 -6.40 25.08 10.57
N LYS A 424 -6.59 24.40 11.72
CA LYS A 424 -7.80 24.54 12.55
C LYS A 424 -7.85 25.80 13.43
N ASN A 425 -7.34 26.95 12.96
CA ASN A 425 -7.34 28.20 13.74
C ASN A 425 -7.71 29.43 12.90
N LYS A 426 -8.97 29.52 12.47
CA LYS A 426 -9.58 30.80 12.04
C LYS A 426 -11.01 31.03 12.52
N ARG A 427 -11.49 30.30 13.52
CA ARG A 427 -12.85 30.50 14.08
C ARG A 427 -12.96 30.63 15.60
N ASP A 428 -11.96 30.26 16.40
CA ASP A 428 -12.15 30.23 17.87
C ASP A 428 -11.45 31.37 18.63
N SER A 429 -10.92 32.38 17.95
CA SER A 429 -10.31 33.57 18.60
C SER A 429 -11.33 34.63 19.04
N GLN A 430 -12.59 34.27 19.32
CA GLN A 430 -13.61 35.20 19.83
C GLN A 430 -14.39 34.72 21.06
N ILE A 431 -14.03 33.60 21.67
CA ILE A 431 -14.71 33.13 22.88
C ILE A 431 -13.63 32.76 23.90
N TYR A 432 -13.85 33.12 25.16
CA TYR A 432 -12.96 32.96 26.32
C TYR A 432 -12.04 34.15 26.65
N GLN A 433 -12.65 35.30 26.93
CA GLN A 433 -12.27 36.06 28.12
C GLN A 433 -13.22 35.68 29.26
N ASN A 434 -12.64 35.52 30.45
CA ASN A 434 -13.26 35.33 31.78
C ASN A 434 -13.33 33.88 32.31
N GLY A 435 -12.34 33.56 33.15
CA GLY A 435 -12.38 32.44 34.10
C GLY A 435 -11.07 32.34 34.89
N GLN A 436 -11.08 32.78 36.16
CA GLN A 436 -9.95 32.69 37.09
C GLN A 436 -9.83 31.29 37.71
N SER A 437 -8.62 30.73 37.75
CA SER A 437 -8.07 29.86 38.82
C SER A 437 -6.67 29.41 38.37
N GLY A 438 -5.59 29.69 39.10
CA GLY A 438 -5.12 28.88 40.23
C GLY A 438 -3.83 28.15 39.82
N ILE A 439 -2.68 28.78 40.06
CA ILE A 439 -1.32 28.33 39.67
C ILE A 439 -0.83 27.20 40.57
N LEU A 440 -0.21 26.16 40.00
CA LEU A 440 0.88 25.40 40.65
C LEU A 440 1.80 24.73 39.61
N GLN A 441 3.05 25.21 39.59
CA GLN A 441 4.34 24.60 39.22
C GLN A 441 4.65 24.09 37.80
N ASN A 442 5.82 24.54 37.32
CA ASN A 442 6.35 24.50 35.96
C ASN A 442 7.04 23.17 35.59
N PHE A 443 6.84 22.72 34.35
CA PHE A 443 7.84 21.95 33.61
C PHE A 443 8.10 22.63 32.25
N ASN A 444 9.38 22.90 31.97
CA ASN A 444 9.84 23.31 30.65
C ASN A 444 10.15 22.05 29.83
N LEU A 445 9.69 22.05 28.59
CA LEU A 445 10.16 21.14 27.53
C LEU A 445 11.46 21.67 26.95
#